data_AF-A0AAW5WA33-F1
#
_entry.id   AF-A0AAW5WA33-F1
#
_cell.length_a   1.000
_cell.length_b   1.000
_cell.length_c   1.000
_cell.angle_alpha   90.00
_cell.angle_beta   90.00
_cell.angle_gamma   90.00
#
_symmetry.space_group_name_H-M   'P 1'
#
loop_
_entity.id
_entity.type
_entity.pdbx_description
1 polymer ?
#
loop_
_entity_poly.entity_id
_entity_poly.type
_entity_poly.pdbx_seq_one_letter_code
_entity_poly.pdbx_strand_id
1 'polypeptide(L)'
;MSAIAQWMTRTLAQQAIAAFGYITLKSFQLGAPLPNNELTLPNKVLQDETDGEYYRWDGAFPKVVPAGSTPDSTGGKGVGAWVGVGDAALRAMLASSGGAAAIGIMPYGTVQDSIKWVVPEAFPGNNAAEKLQAAVNYAVANKTRVVASGVYDVTEPVTIPGDIIIDASAGEFTFNGIDYIFHPLGAKSVEIIGGKYTANAYHTQRPQVIFNDYPDGLTNLPARVVIKDTQCFNCGVGYIMINCQDPTSIHVTVDNNYCKTDDNTDQYISDAGMSGGQGEVYPY
;
A
#
# COMPACT_ATOMS: atom_id res chain seq x y z
N MET A 1 -11.25 30.02 -25.51
CA MET A 1 -9.94 30.47 -26.05
C MET A 1 -9.43 29.41 -27.01
N SER A 2 -8.83 29.79 -28.15
CA SER A 2 -8.37 28.84 -29.17
C SER A 2 -7.01 28.23 -28.81
N ALA A 3 -6.76 26.98 -29.23
CA ALA A 3 -5.50 26.27 -29.00
C ALA A 3 -4.26 27.03 -29.53
N ILE A 4 -4.44 27.88 -30.54
CA ILE A 4 -3.40 28.71 -31.16
C ILE A 4 -2.87 29.76 -30.16
N ALA A 5 -3.75 30.39 -29.36
CA ALA A 5 -3.35 31.39 -28.37
C ALA A 5 -2.53 30.78 -27.21
N GLN A 6 -2.88 29.55 -26.81
CA GLN A 6 -2.22 28.83 -25.73
C GLN A 6 -0.83 28.32 -26.16
N TRP A 7 -0.69 27.89 -27.42
CA TRP A 7 0.59 27.51 -28.01
C TRP A 7 1.56 28.70 -28.13
N MET A 8 1.11 29.85 -28.63
CA MET A 8 1.96 31.05 -28.73
C MET A 8 2.47 31.52 -27.37
N THR A 9 1.64 31.45 -26.34
CA THR A 9 2.03 31.85 -24.97
C THR A 9 3.16 30.98 -24.41
N ARG A 10 3.13 29.67 -24.67
CA ARG A 10 4.20 28.74 -24.26
C ARG A 10 5.52 28.99 -24.97
N THR A 11 5.48 29.23 -26.28
CA THR A 11 6.68 29.49 -27.07
C THR A 11 7.37 30.78 -26.60
N LEU A 12 6.61 31.84 -26.33
CA LEU A 12 7.14 33.09 -25.78
C LEU A 12 7.74 32.90 -24.38
N ALA A 13 7.13 32.06 -23.54
CA ALA A 13 7.68 31.71 -22.24
C ALA A 13 9.04 31.01 -22.35
N GLN A 14 9.13 30.00 -23.22
CA GLN A 14 10.37 29.26 -23.45
C GLN A 14 11.48 30.17 -23.97
N GLN A 15 11.16 31.06 -24.92
CA GLN A 15 12.12 32.03 -25.46
C GLN A 15 12.60 33.02 -24.38
N ALA A 16 11.68 33.58 -23.58
CA ALA A 16 12.05 34.54 -22.53
C ALA A 16 12.87 33.89 -21.41
N ILE A 17 12.53 32.68 -20.98
CA ILE A 17 13.27 31.93 -19.96
C ILE A 17 14.67 31.55 -20.49
N ALA A 18 14.76 31.08 -21.73
CA ALA A 18 16.04 30.73 -22.36
C ALA A 18 16.97 31.94 -22.55
N ALA A 19 16.40 33.13 -22.78
CA ALA A 19 17.18 34.35 -23.01
C ALA A 19 17.55 35.12 -21.72
N PHE A 20 16.68 35.13 -20.70
CA PHE A 20 16.79 36.04 -19.55
C PHE A 20 16.61 35.38 -18.17
N GLY A 21 16.28 34.09 -18.12
CA GLY A 21 15.99 33.39 -16.87
C GLY A 21 14.65 33.80 -16.24
N TYR A 22 14.44 33.36 -14.99
CA TYR A 22 13.23 33.65 -14.22
C TYR A 22 13.36 34.95 -13.42
N ILE A 23 12.29 35.74 -13.40
CA ILE A 23 12.11 36.88 -12.49
C ILE A 23 11.33 36.38 -11.29
N THR A 24 11.98 36.27 -10.13
CA THR A 24 11.36 35.80 -8.89
C THR A 24 10.58 36.91 -8.19
N LEU A 25 9.37 36.59 -7.76
CA LEU A 25 8.45 37.49 -7.04
C LEU A 25 7.99 36.80 -5.75
N LYS A 26 7.70 37.59 -4.71
CA LYS A 26 7.03 37.15 -3.48
C LYS A 26 5.69 37.87 -3.33
N SER A 27 4.60 37.24 -2.91
CA SER A 27 4.27 35.82 -2.74
C SER A 27 2.78 35.63 -3.04
N PHE A 28 2.28 34.40 -3.16
CA PHE A 28 0.83 34.19 -3.25
C PHE A 28 0.07 34.77 -2.04
N GLN A 29 0.69 34.71 -0.85
CA GLN A 29 0.15 35.22 0.41
C GLN A 29 0.06 36.75 0.42
N LEU A 30 1.03 37.45 -0.15
CA LEU A 30 1.01 38.91 -0.29
C LEU A 30 0.26 39.38 -1.55
N GLY A 31 -0.09 38.47 -2.44
CA GLY A 31 -0.52 38.77 -3.80
C GLY A 31 0.69 39.06 -4.70
N ALA A 32 0.50 38.95 -6.02
CA ALA A 32 1.60 39.27 -6.94
C ALA A 32 2.02 40.74 -6.75
N PRO A 33 3.30 41.05 -6.47
CA PRO A 33 3.77 42.41 -6.13
C PRO A 33 3.93 43.25 -7.41
N LEU A 34 2.86 43.37 -8.17
CA LEU A 34 2.78 44.00 -9.48
C LEU A 34 1.52 44.87 -9.54
N PRO A 35 1.44 45.83 -10.49
CA PRO A 35 0.21 46.57 -10.72
C PRO A 35 -0.98 45.62 -10.87
N ASN A 36 -2.07 45.90 -10.13
CA ASN A 36 -3.29 45.09 -10.09
C ASN A 36 -3.12 43.62 -9.68
N ASN A 37 -1.98 43.27 -9.06
CA ASN A 37 -1.60 41.90 -8.75
C ASN A 37 -1.61 40.96 -9.97
N GLU A 38 -1.20 41.46 -11.14
CA GLU A 38 -1.23 40.72 -12.40
C GLU A 38 0.17 40.30 -12.87
N LEU A 39 0.35 39.00 -13.09
CA LEU A 39 1.45 38.52 -13.92
C LEU A 39 1.14 38.86 -15.38
N THR A 40 2.08 39.51 -16.06
CA THR A 40 1.94 39.92 -17.47
C THR A 40 3.00 39.27 -18.37
N LEU A 41 4.03 38.68 -17.77
CA LEU A 41 5.14 38.06 -18.48
C LEU A 41 5.26 36.59 -18.10
N PRO A 42 5.54 35.70 -19.07
CA PRO A 42 5.62 34.27 -18.78
C PRO A 42 6.87 33.81 -18.00
N ASN A 43 7.92 34.63 -17.92
CA ASN A 43 9.13 34.32 -17.15
C ASN A 43 9.09 34.83 -15.70
N LYS A 44 7.95 35.37 -15.26
CA LYS A 44 7.73 35.74 -13.85
C LYS A 44 7.27 34.51 -13.06
N VAL A 45 7.90 34.29 -11.92
CA VAL A 45 7.59 33.18 -11.02
C VAL A 45 7.26 33.72 -9.64
N LEU A 46 6.17 33.23 -9.05
CA LEU A 46 5.67 33.70 -7.76
C LEU A 46 5.91 32.63 -6.70
N GLN A 47 6.44 33.03 -5.55
CA GLN A 47 6.68 32.14 -4.43
C GLN A 47 5.39 31.81 -3.67
N ASP A 48 5.13 30.54 -3.37
CA ASP A 48 4.20 30.13 -2.31
C ASP A 48 5.00 29.94 -1.02
N GLU A 49 4.70 30.74 0.00
CA GLU A 49 5.44 30.70 1.28
C GLU A 49 5.12 29.44 2.09
N THR A 50 4.02 28.75 1.78
CA THR A 50 3.59 27.55 2.50
C THR A 50 4.52 26.36 2.24
N ASP A 51 4.96 26.21 0.98
CA ASP A 51 5.89 25.16 0.55
C ASP A 51 7.30 25.69 0.21
N GLY A 52 7.46 27.02 0.12
CA GLY A 52 8.72 27.68 -0.21
C GLY A 52 9.04 27.71 -1.71
N GLU A 53 8.17 27.15 -2.55
CA GLU A 53 8.40 26.92 -3.97
C GLU A 53 8.04 28.11 -4.84
N TYR A 54 8.66 28.17 -6.02
CA TYR A 54 8.29 29.12 -7.06
C TYR A 54 7.42 28.47 -8.13
N TYR A 55 6.41 29.19 -8.60
CA TYR A 55 5.47 28.74 -9.63
C TYR A 55 5.43 29.72 -10.80
N ARG A 56 5.50 29.20 -12.03
CA ARG A 56 5.20 29.95 -13.27
C ARG A 56 3.75 29.68 -13.71
N TRP A 57 3.10 30.67 -14.30
CA TRP A 57 1.79 30.49 -14.92
C TRP A 57 1.94 30.00 -16.36
N ASP A 58 1.35 28.85 -16.70
CA ASP A 58 1.34 28.25 -18.05
C ASP A 58 0.02 28.52 -18.81
N GLY A 59 -0.89 29.29 -18.21
CA GLY A 59 -2.16 29.69 -18.82
C GLY A 59 -2.07 31.01 -19.60
N ALA A 60 -3.23 31.61 -19.90
CA ALA A 60 -3.31 32.90 -20.58
C ALA A 60 -2.95 34.06 -19.65
N PHE A 61 -2.28 35.09 -20.19
CA PHE A 61 -1.96 36.34 -19.50
C PHE A 61 -2.92 37.48 -19.90
N PRO A 62 -3.15 38.50 -19.05
CA PRO A 62 -2.60 38.65 -17.70
C PRO A 62 -3.24 37.69 -16.69
N LYS A 63 -2.49 37.33 -15.64
CA LYS A 63 -2.95 36.44 -14.57
C LYS A 63 -3.04 37.21 -13.26
N VAL A 64 -4.26 37.48 -12.80
CA VAL A 64 -4.54 38.09 -11.49
C VAL A 64 -4.29 37.05 -10.38
N VAL A 65 -3.53 37.46 -9.35
CA VAL A 65 -3.22 36.67 -8.16
C VAL A 65 -3.51 37.49 -6.90
N PRO A 66 -4.72 37.37 -6.31
CA PRO A 66 -5.08 38.09 -5.10
C PRO A 66 -4.19 37.77 -3.90
N ALA A 67 -4.15 38.67 -2.92
CA ALA A 67 -3.50 38.39 -1.63
C ALA A 67 -4.23 37.27 -0.87
N GLY A 68 -3.49 36.52 -0.06
CA GLY A 68 -3.99 35.35 0.68
C GLY A 68 -4.31 34.13 -0.20
N SER A 69 -3.77 34.09 -1.43
CA SER A 69 -4.03 32.99 -2.35
C SER A 69 -2.98 31.87 -2.27
N THR A 70 -3.18 30.83 -3.08
CA THR A 70 -2.29 29.69 -3.32
C THR A 70 -2.37 29.31 -4.80
N PRO A 71 -1.43 28.50 -5.33
CA PRO A 71 -1.57 27.96 -6.69
C PRO A 71 -2.93 27.25 -6.89
N ASP A 72 -3.36 26.47 -5.91
CA ASP A 72 -4.61 25.71 -5.99
C ASP A 72 -5.85 26.61 -6.01
N SER A 73 -5.91 27.64 -5.16
CA SER A 73 -7.04 28.57 -5.11
C SER A 73 -7.11 29.53 -6.31
N THR A 74 -6.04 29.62 -7.13
CA THR A 74 -5.96 30.54 -8.27
C THR A 74 -5.78 29.83 -9.61
N GLY A 75 -6.13 28.54 -9.73
CA GLY A 75 -6.19 27.88 -11.04
C GLY A 75 -5.67 26.44 -11.06
N GLY A 76 -5.17 25.93 -9.93
CA GLY A 76 -4.62 24.58 -9.83
C GLY A 76 -3.19 24.47 -10.37
N LYS A 77 -2.60 23.30 -10.15
CA LYS A 77 -1.24 22.95 -10.62
C LYS A 77 -1.32 22.06 -11.86
N GLY A 78 -0.48 22.30 -12.87
CA GLY A 78 -0.40 21.48 -14.08
C GLY A 78 -0.26 22.26 -15.39
N VAL A 79 -0.32 21.53 -16.50
CA VAL A 79 -0.20 22.08 -17.86
C VAL A 79 -1.38 23.02 -18.14
N GLY A 80 -1.09 24.27 -18.56
CA GLY A 80 -2.09 25.32 -18.71
C GLY A 80 -2.50 26.04 -17.41
N ALA A 81 -1.90 25.69 -16.28
CA ALA A 81 -2.13 26.27 -14.96
C ALA A 81 -0.80 26.62 -14.27
N TRP A 82 -0.69 26.53 -12.93
CA TRP A 82 0.57 26.78 -12.23
C TRP A 82 1.55 25.61 -12.37
N VAL A 83 2.80 25.91 -12.69
CA VAL A 83 3.86 24.91 -12.86
C VAL A 83 5.03 25.28 -11.95
N GLY A 84 5.44 24.36 -11.07
CA GLY A 84 6.60 24.55 -10.19
C GLY A 84 7.90 24.71 -10.99
N VAL A 85 8.75 25.65 -10.58
CA VAL A 85 10.02 25.99 -11.23
C VAL A 85 11.17 25.87 -10.24
N GLY A 86 11.55 24.64 -9.90
CA GLY A 86 12.66 24.39 -8.97
C GLY A 86 12.94 22.91 -8.75
N ASP A 87 14.14 22.62 -8.23
CA ASP A 87 14.55 21.29 -7.74
C ASP A 87 13.66 20.83 -6.58
N ALA A 88 13.27 21.75 -5.69
CA ALA A 88 12.46 21.41 -4.52
C ALA A 88 11.01 21.03 -4.91
N ALA A 89 10.39 21.72 -5.87
CA ALA A 89 9.12 21.29 -6.47
C ALA A 89 9.20 19.91 -7.16
N LEU A 90 10.30 19.61 -7.86
CA LEU A 90 10.52 18.29 -8.45
C LEU A 90 10.68 17.23 -7.36
N ARG A 91 11.48 17.48 -6.31
CA ARG A 91 11.64 16.58 -5.16
C ARG A 91 10.31 16.33 -4.45
N ALA A 92 9.51 17.38 -4.25
CA ALA A 92 8.19 17.28 -3.65
C ALA A 92 7.25 16.41 -4.50
N MET A 93 7.26 16.59 -5.83
CA MET A 93 6.47 15.74 -6.74
C MET A 93 6.92 14.28 -6.69
N LEU A 94 8.24 14.03 -6.71
CA LEU A 94 8.81 12.68 -6.65
C LEU A 94 8.57 11.99 -5.29
N ALA A 95 8.54 12.76 -4.20
CA ALA A 95 8.24 12.26 -2.86
C ALA A 95 6.74 12.09 -2.58
N SER A 96 5.87 12.64 -3.43
CA SER A 96 4.42 12.48 -3.29
C SER A 96 3.96 11.05 -3.59
N SER A 97 2.74 10.70 -3.16
CA SER A 97 2.12 9.41 -3.47
C SER A 97 1.94 9.14 -4.97
N GLY A 98 1.96 10.18 -5.81
CA GLY A 98 1.92 10.07 -7.27
C GLY A 98 3.29 10.05 -7.94
N GLY A 99 4.39 10.12 -7.18
CA GLY A 99 5.74 10.26 -7.71
C GLY A 99 6.16 9.15 -8.66
N ALA A 100 5.76 7.90 -8.38
CA ALA A 100 6.02 6.75 -9.24
C ALA A 100 5.35 6.86 -10.63
N ALA A 101 4.24 7.59 -10.74
CA ALA A 101 3.56 7.84 -12.02
C ALA A 101 4.28 8.90 -12.87
N ALA A 102 5.21 9.65 -12.29
CA ALA A 102 6.02 10.62 -13.03
C ALA A 102 7.30 10.00 -13.64
N ILE A 103 7.62 8.75 -13.29
CA ILE A 103 8.82 8.05 -13.78
C ILE A 103 8.43 7.07 -14.88
N GLY A 104 8.78 7.39 -16.13
CA GLY A 104 8.55 6.52 -17.28
C GLY A 104 9.47 5.28 -17.28
N ILE A 105 8.95 4.16 -17.77
CA ILE A 105 9.71 2.91 -17.96
C ILE A 105 9.69 2.46 -19.43
N MET A 106 10.69 1.67 -19.85
CA MET A 106 10.73 1.04 -21.18
C MET A 106 9.89 -0.25 -21.20
N PRO A 107 9.20 -0.58 -22.30
CA PRO A 107 9.08 0.19 -23.54
C PRO A 107 8.06 1.34 -23.46
N TYR A 108 7.07 1.26 -22.57
CA TYR A 108 6.04 2.27 -22.32
C TYR A 108 5.51 2.16 -20.88
N GLY A 109 4.82 3.20 -20.39
CA GLY A 109 4.20 3.23 -19.06
C GLY A 109 5.09 3.87 -18.01
N THR A 110 4.73 3.68 -16.75
CA THR A 110 5.38 4.30 -15.58
C THR A 110 5.80 3.26 -14.54
N VAL A 111 6.64 3.65 -13.57
CA VAL A 111 6.96 2.79 -12.42
C VAL A 111 5.70 2.40 -11.66
N GLN A 112 4.75 3.32 -11.51
CA GLN A 112 3.45 3.04 -10.89
C GLN A 112 2.69 1.91 -11.59
N ASP A 113 2.72 1.88 -12.92
CA ASP A 113 2.09 0.81 -13.71
C ASP A 113 2.75 -0.55 -13.48
N SER A 114 4.02 -0.58 -13.09
CA SER A 114 4.78 -1.82 -12.85
C SER A 114 4.60 -2.41 -11.44
N ILE A 115 4.17 -1.61 -10.46
CA ILE A 115 3.95 -2.05 -9.08
C ILE A 115 2.59 -2.75 -9.00
N LYS A 116 2.59 -4.08 -8.89
CA LYS A 116 1.38 -4.93 -8.93
C LYS A 116 0.98 -5.52 -7.58
N TRP A 117 1.63 -5.10 -6.51
CA TRP A 117 1.40 -5.56 -5.15
C TRP A 117 1.68 -4.43 -4.17
N VAL A 118 1.28 -4.63 -2.93
CA VAL A 118 1.63 -3.75 -1.83
C VAL A 118 2.44 -4.49 -0.78
N VAL A 119 3.26 -3.75 -0.04
CA VAL A 119 4.07 -4.28 1.05
C VAL A 119 3.67 -3.59 2.35
N PRO A 120 3.55 -4.31 3.49
CA PRO A 120 3.19 -3.70 4.77
C PRO A 120 4.05 -2.49 5.16
N GLU A 121 5.33 -2.49 4.81
CA GLU A 121 6.30 -1.46 5.15
C GLU A 121 5.99 -0.10 4.51
N ALA A 122 5.19 -0.08 3.44
CA ALA A 122 4.76 1.15 2.77
C ALA A 122 3.61 1.87 3.50
N PHE A 123 2.99 1.23 4.50
CA PHE A 123 1.84 1.77 5.22
C PHE A 123 2.24 2.38 6.56
N PRO A 124 1.49 3.40 7.03
CA PRO A 124 1.66 3.91 8.38
C PRO A 124 1.23 2.84 9.41
N GLY A 125 1.80 2.93 10.61
CA GLY A 125 1.48 2.04 11.73
C GLY A 125 2.60 2.04 12.76
N ASN A 126 2.24 1.91 14.03
CA ASN A 126 3.18 1.92 15.15
C ASN A 126 3.89 0.58 15.34
N ASN A 127 3.29 -0.50 14.85
CA ASN A 127 3.81 -1.87 14.94
C ASN A 127 3.55 -2.64 13.64
N ALA A 128 4.10 -3.85 13.56
CA ALA A 128 4.00 -4.71 12.39
C ALA A 128 2.56 -5.15 12.08
N ALA A 129 1.75 -5.45 13.11
CA ALA A 129 0.36 -5.85 12.96
C ALA A 129 -0.49 -4.73 12.33
N GLU A 130 -0.36 -3.48 12.80
CA GLU A 130 -1.06 -2.31 12.24
C GLU A 130 -0.71 -2.07 10.77
N LYS A 131 0.58 -2.18 10.42
CA LYS A 131 1.04 -2.04 9.03
C LYS A 131 0.52 -3.15 8.13
N LEU A 132 0.54 -4.38 8.62
CA LEU A 132 0.00 -5.54 7.91
C LEU A 132 -1.50 -5.40 7.70
N GLN A 133 -2.25 -4.98 8.72
CA GLN A 133 -3.68 -4.70 8.64
C GLN A 133 -3.99 -3.60 7.61
N ALA A 134 -3.22 -2.51 7.60
CA ALA A 134 -3.39 -1.43 6.63
C ALA A 134 -3.13 -1.91 5.18
N ALA A 135 -2.10 -2.73 4.98
CA ALA A 135 -1.80 -3.32 3.68
C ALA A 135 -2.90 -4.27 3.20
N VAL A 136 -3.43 -5.13 4.07
CA VAL A 136 -4.55 -6.03 3.76
C VAL A 136 -5.78 -5.22 3.34
N ASN A 137 -6.14 -4.19 4.11
CA ASN A 137 -7.29 -3.33 3.79
C ASN A 137 -7.15 -2.65 2.43
N TYR A 138 -5.97 -2.09 2.15
CA TYR A 138 -5.69 -1.46 0.86
C TYR A 138 -5.71 -2.48 -0.28
N ALA A 139 -5.12 -3.65 -0.08
CA ALA A 139 -5.01 -4.69 -1.08
C ALA A 139 -6.39 -5.20 -1.51
N VAL A 140 -7.27 -5.48 -0.55
CA VAL A 140 -8.66 -5.87 -0.80
C VAL A 140 -9.41 -4.78 -1.56
N ALA A 141 -9.34 -3.54 -1.09
CA ALA A 141 -10.06 -2.42 -1.72
C ALA A 141 -9.63 -2.18 -3.18
N ASN A 142 -8.36 -2.45 -3.49
CA ASN A 142 -7.77 -2.21 -4.82
C ASN A 142 -7.58 -3.49 -5.65
N LYS A 143 -8.06 -4.64 -5.17
CA LYS A 143 -7.95 -5.95 -5.84
C LYS A 143 -6.50 -6.29 -6.23
N THR A 144 -5.59 -6.08 -5.30
CA THR A 144 -4.16 -6.40 -5.44
C THR A 144 -3.74 -7.42 -4.38
N ARG A 145 -2.49 -7.86 -4.43
CA ARG A 145 -1.92 -8.80 -3.46
C ARG A 145 -1.06 -8.07 -2.44
N VAL A 146 -0.92 -8.66 -1.26
CA VAL A 146 0.08 -8.27 -0.27
C VAL A 146 1.33 -9.12 -0.48
N VAL A 147 2.51 -8.50 -0.49
CA VAL A 147 3.81 -9.18 -0.36
C VAL A 147 4.38 -8.80 0.99
N ALA A 148 4.32 -9.73 1.93
CA ALA A 148 4.76 -9.55 3.31
C ALA A 148 6.12 -10.23 3.50
N SER A 149 7.20 -9.53 3.16
CA SER A 149 8.57 -10.06 3.16
C SER A 149 9.41 -9.61 4.36
N GLY A 150 8.80 -8.94 5.34
CA GLY A 150 9.45 -8.46 6.55
C GLY A 150 9.40 -9.45 7.71
N VAL A 151 9.74 -8.95 8.91
CA VAL A 151 9.52 -9.65 10.18
C VAL A 151 8.35 -8.99 10.89
N TYR A 152 7.32 -9.79 11.17
CA TYR A 152 6.05 -9.33 11.70
C TYR A 152 5.81 -9.92 13.09
N ASP A 153 6.00 -9.10 14.13
CA ASP A 153 5.51 -9.44 15.46
C ASP A 153 4.01 -9.11 15.52
N VAL A 154 3.17 -10.15 15.39
CA VAL A 154 1.72 -9.99 15.29
C VAL A 154 1.14 -10.09 16.69
N THR A 155 0.70 -8.95 17.21
CA THR A 155 0.13 -8.81 18.56
C THR A 155 -1.39 -8.82 18.58
N GLU A 156 -2.02 -8.64 17.42
CA GLU A 156 -3.46 -8.63 17.23
C GLU A 156 -3.78 -9.32 15.90
N PRO A 157 -4.85 -10.13 15.80
CA PRO A 157 -5.21 -10.76 14.55
C PRO A 157 -5.51 -9.76 13.42
N VAL A 158 -5.07 -10.09 12.22
CA VAL A 158 -5.31 -9.33 10.99
C VAL A 158 -6.63 -9.76 10.36
N THR A 159 -7.55 -8.82 10.31
CA THR A 159 -8.84 -8.97 9.66
C THR A 159 -8.69 -8.88 8.14
N ILE A 160 -9.26 -9.84 7.43
CA ILE A 160 -9.31 -9.92 5.96
C ILE A 160 -10.76 -9.64 5.51
N PRO A 161 -11.09 -8.42 5.06
CA PRO A 161 -12.46 -8.00 4.77
C PRO A 161 -12.98 -8.43 3.39
N GLY A 162 -12.18 -9.14 2.59
CA GLY A 162 -12.53 -9.53 1.23
C GLY A 162 -11.44 -10.38 0.58
N ASP A 163 -11.69 -10.80 -0.66
CA ASP A 163 -10.81 -11.76 -1.35
C ASP A 163 -9.37 -11.22 -1.49
N ILE A 164 -8.38 -12.06 -1.18
CA ILE A 164 -6.98 -11.64 -1.16
C ILE A 164 -6.00 -12.77 -1.48
N ILE A 165 -4.83 -12.38 -1.98
CA ILE A 165 -3.60 -13.19 -1.99
C ILE A 165 -2.57 -12.50 -1.10
N ILE A 166 -2.01 -13.25 -0.16
CA ILE A 166 -0.90 -12.84 0.71
C ILE A 166 0.31 -13.71 0.37
N ASP A 167 1.32 -13.11 -0.24
CA ASP A 167 2.61 -13.72 -0.48
C ASP A 167 3.56 -13.38 0.68
N ALA A 168 3.72 -14.34 1.57
CA ALA A 168 4.56 -14.30 2.74
C ALA A 168 5.87 -15.07 2.51
N SER A 169 6.23 -15.48 1.29
CA SER A 169 7.33 -16.41 1.01
C SER A 169 8.69 -16.02 1.62
N ALA A 170 8.96 -14.72 1.76
CA ALA A 170 10.16 -14.20 2.38
C ALA A 170 9.92 -13.59 3.78
N GLY A 171 8.70 -13.71 4.31
CA GLY A 171 8.29 -13.13 5.58
C GLY A 171 8.45 -14.08 6.77
N GLU A 172 8.72 -13.49 7.93
CA GLU A 172 8.69 -14.17 9.22
C GLU A 172 7.59 -13.57 10.08
N PHE A 173 6.77 -14.40 10.72
CA PHE A 173 5.63 -14.00 11.51
C PHE A 173 5.74 -14.62 12.89
N THR A 174 5.60 -13.80 13.93
CA THR A 174 5.58 -14.25 15.31
C THR A 174 4.18 -14.06 15.89
N PHE A 175 3.63 -15.12 16.49
CA PHE A 175 2.41 -15.03 17.28
C PHE A 175 2.76 -14.48 18.66
N ASN A 176 2.28 -13.28 19.00
CA ASN A 176 2.57 -12.64 20.28
C ASN A 176 1.29 -12.34 21.05
N GLY A 177 0.91 -13.26 21.93
CA GLY A 177 -0.32 -13.15 22.72
C GLY A 177 -1.61 -13.43 21.94
N ILE A 178 -1.49 -13.97 20.72
CA ILE A 178 -2.61 -14.31 19.84
C ILE A 178 -2.63 -15.79 19.47
N ASP A 179 -3.83 -16.32 19.27
CA ASP A 179 -4.02 -17.70 18.83
C ASP A 179 -4.03 -17.83 17.30
N TYR A 180 -4.23 -16.74 16.55
CA TYR A 180 -4.23 -16.77 15.10
C TYR A 180 -3.81 -15.45 14.47
N ILE A 181 -3.21 -15.50 13.27
CA ILE A 181 -2.75 -14.30 12.56
C ILE A 181 -3.83 -13.75 11.64
N PHE A 182 -4.44 -14.59 10.80
CA PHE A 182 -5.38 -14.14 9.78
C PHE A 182 -6.81 -14.56 10.08
N HIS A 183 -7.72 -13.59 9.99
CA HIS A 183 -9.14 -13.75 10.29
C HIS A 183 -9.97 -13.32 9.06
N PRO A 184 -10.68 -14.23 8.38
CA PRO A 184 -11.47 -13.92 7.19
C PRO A 184 -12.85 -13.35 7.50
N LEU A 185 -12.95 -12.07 7.88
CA LEU A 185 -14.24 -11.42 8.17
C LEU A 185 -14.86 -10.84 6.88
N GLY A 186 -15.33 -11.71 5.98
CA GLY A 186 -16.04 -11.33 4.75
C GLY A 186 -15.35 -11.70 3.43
N ALA A 187 -14.21 -12.40 3.49
CA ALA A 187 -13.54 -12.94 2.33
C ALA A 187 -14.18 -14.26 1.87
N LYS A 188 -14.41 -14.41 0.56
CA LYS A 188 -14.87 -15.67 -0.05
C LYS A 188 -13.69 -16.53 -0.51
N SER A 189 -12.60 -15.90 -0.91
CA SER A 189 -11.37 -16.58 -1.33
C SER A 189 -10.15 -15.97 -0.65
N VAL A 190 -9.42 -16.77 0.12
CA VAL A 190 -8.14 -16.36 0.72
C VAL A 190 -7.04 -17.30 0.27
N GLU A 191 -5.92 -16.75 -0.19
CA GLU A 191 -4.71 -17.49 -0.52
C GLU A 191 -3.51 -16.94 0.26
N ILE A 192 -2.82 -17.80 1.01
CA ILE A 192 -1.60 -17.48 1.75
C ILE A 192 -0.48 -18.36 1.20
N ILE A 193 0.63 -17.72 0.80
CA ILE A 193 1.75 -18.38 0.14
C ILE A 193 3.00 -18.15 0.96
N GLY A 194 3.62 -19.23 1.41
CA GLY A 194 4.90 -19.19 2.09
C GLY A 194 4.89 -18.52 3.46
N GLY A 195 6.09 -18.26 3.96
CA GLY A 195 6.34 -17.60 5.23
C GLY A 195 6.70 -18.55 6.35
N LYS A 196 7.42 -18.00 7.31
CA LYS A 196 7.87 -18.69 8.52
C LYS A 196 7.09 -18.19 9.71
N TYR A 197 6.25 -19.03 10.26
CA TYR A 197 5.34 -18.72 11.36
C TYR A 197 5.88 -19.33 12.65
N THR A 198 6.16 -18.49 13.64
CA THR A 198 6.84 -18.90 14.87
C THR A 198 6.03 -18.49 16.09
N ALA A 199 5.86 -19.43 17.01
CA ALA A 199 5.24 -19.15 18.29
C ALA A 199 6.16 -18.32 19.20
N ASN A 200 5.61 -17.42 20.00
CA ASN A 200 6.29 -16.99 21.22
C ASN A 200 6.25 -18.14 22.27
N ALA A 201 7.28 -18.23 23.12
CA ALA A 201 7.53 -19.27 24.14
C ALA A 201 6.41 -19.50 25.18
N TYR A 202 5.34 -18.69 25.18
CA TYR A 202 4.23 -18.76 26.14
C TYR A 202 3.07 -19.69 25.72
N HIS A 203 3.11 -20.29 24.53
CA HIS A 203 2.02 -21.11 24.01
C HIS A 203 2.24 -22.61 24.28
N THR A 204 2.02 -23.04 25.53
CA THR A 204 2.12 -24.46 25.91
C THR A 204 0.79 -25.23 25.88
N GLN A 205 -0.34 -24.56 25.62
CA GLN A 205 -1.68 -25.16 25.80
C GLN A 205 -2.78 -24.70 24.81
N ARG A 206 -2.50 -23.82 23.85
CA ARG A 206 -3.52 -23.30 22.91
C ARG A 206 -3.06 -23.42 21.46
N PRO A 207 -3.93 -23.89 20.53
CA PRO A 207 -3.56 -24.02 19.14
C PRO A 207 -3.31 -22.68 18.49
N GLN A 208 -2.18 -22.59 17.79
CA GLN A 208 -1.77 -21.41 17.03
C GLN A 208 -2.04 -21.63 15.55
N VAL A 209 -2.89 -20.81 14.96
CA VAL A 209 -3.49 -21.10 13.65
C VAL A 209 -3.16 -19.93 12.72
N ILE A 210 -2.54 -20.19 11.56
CA ILE A 210 -2.24 -19.10 10.61
C ILE A 210 -3.55 -18.43 10.17
N PHE A 211 -4.60 -19.22 9.96
CA PHE A 211 -5.90 -18.79 9.47
C PHE A 211 -7.06 -19.40 10.28
N ASN A 212 -7.88 -18.56 10.91
CA ASN A 212 -8.99 -19.01 11.76
C ASN A 212 -10.29 -18.27 11.46
N ASP A 213 -11.32 -18.99 11.04
CA ASP A 213 -12.67 -18.46 10.78
C ASP A 213 -13.68 -18.74 11.91
N TYR A 214 -13.30 -19.61 12.86
CA TYR A 214 -14.15 -20.06 13.95
C TYR A 214 -14.74 -18.95 14.85
N PRO A 215 -14.03 -17.83 15.14
CA PRO A 215 -14.58 -16.78 16.01
C PRO A 215 -15.92 -16.20 15.53
N ASP A 216 -16.24 -16.31 14.23
CA ASP A 216 -17.45 -15.75 13.62
C ASP A 216 -18.61 -16.75 13.52
N GLY A 217 -18.40 -18.01 13.89
CA GLY A 217 -19.34 -19.11 13.65
C GLY A 217 -19.52 -19.44 12.16
N LEU A 218 -20.39 -20.42 11.86
CA LEU A 218 -20.51 -21.03 10.53
C LEU A 218 -21.12 -20.12 9.43
N THR A 219 -21.45 -18.87 9.72
CA THR A 219 -22.24 -18.01 8.82
C THR A 219 -21.44 -17.23 7.78
N ASN A 220 -20.11 -17.08 7.96
CA ASN A 220 -19.26 -16.25 7.10
C ASN A 220 -18.03 -16.99 6.56
N LEU A 221 -18.15 -18.31 6.37
CA LEU A 221 -17.04 -19.15 5.95
C LEU A 221 -16.58 -18.81 4.52
N PRO A 222 -15.27 -18.73 4.25
CA PRO A 222 -14.75 -18.60 2.90
C PRO A 222 -15.09 -19.84 2.08
N ALA A 223 -15.46 -19.64 0.81
CA ALA A 223 -15.73 -20.73 -0.14
C ALA A 223 -14.45 -21.36 -0.72
N ARG A 224 -13.31 -20.67 -0.60
CA ARG A 224 -12.00 -21.14 -1.05
C ARG A 224 -10.91 -20.66 -0.10
N VAL A 225 -10.12 -21.59 0.41
CA VAL A 225 -8.92 -21.28 1.20
C VAL A 225 -7.74 -22.05 0.62
N VAL A 226 -6.66 -21.33 0.33
CA VAL A 226 -5.41 -21.93 -0.14
C VAL A 226 -4.27 -21.53 0.78
N ILE A 227 -3.56 -22.51 1.35
CA ILE A 227 -2.35 -22.29 2.14
C ILE A 227 -1.24 -23.19 1.62
N LYS A 228 -0.17 -22.62 1.08
CA LYS A 228 0.92 -23.42 0.50
C LYS A 228 2.30 -22.91 0.87
N ASP A 229 3.28 -23.81 0.82
CA ASP A 229 4.71 -23.52 0.96
C ASP A 229 5.11 -22.86 2.30
N THR A 230 4.25 -22.94 3.32
CA THR A 230 4.45 -22.32 4.64
C THR A 230 5.32 -23.18 5.56
N GLN A 231 5.99 -22.53 6.51
CA GLN A 231 6.82 -23.18 7.53
C GLN A 231 6.36 -22.76 8.93
N CYS A 232 6.21 -23.73 9.84
CA CYS A 232 5.85 -23.46 11.23
C CYS A 232 6.92 -24.00 12.21
N PHE A 233 7.28 -23.19 13.21
CA PHE A 233 8.24 -23.52 14.27
C PHE A 233 7.66 -23.19 15.65
N ASN A 234 7.63 -24.17 16.57
CA ASN A 234 7.28 -23.94 17.98
C ASN A 234 8.15 -24.81 18.92
N CYS A 235 8.29 -24.36 20.17
CA CYS A 235 8.64 -25.17 21.33
C CYS A 235 7.34 -25.70 21.98
N GLY A 236 6.95 -26.95 21.73
CA GLY A 236 5.86 -27.61 22.47
C GLY A 236 4.58 -27.99 21.71
N VAL A 237 4.08 -27.18 20.76
CA VAL A 237 2.87 -27.55 19.98
C VAL A 237 2.82 -26.85 18.61
N GLY A 238 3.22 -27.53 17.54
CA GLY A 238 3.25 -26.94 16.19
C GLY A 238 1.95 -27.21 15.42
N TYR A 239 1.17 -26.15 15.14
CA TYR A 239 -0.08 -26.27 14.40
C TYR A 239 0.03 -25.56 13.05
N ILE A 240 0.05 -26.32 11.96
CA ILE A 240 -0.33 -25.79 10.64
C ILE A 240 -1.79 -26.17 10.47
N MET A 241 -2.66 -25.25 10.86
CA MET A 241 -4.09 -25.45 10.73
C MET A 241 -4.71 -24.29 9.94
N ILE A 242 -5.54 -24.67 8.98
CA ILE A 242 -6.74 -23.93 8.62
C ILE A 242 -7.77 -24.42 9.63
N ASN A 243 -8.25 -23.55 10.51
CA ASN A 243 -9.51 -23.83 11.20
C ASN A 243 -10.60 -23.26 10.29
N CYS A 244 -11.14 -24.11 9.42
CA CYS A 244 -12.27 -23.83 8.55
C CYS A 244 -13.22 -25.01 8.62
N GLN A 245 -14.35 -24.84 9.31
CA GLN A 245 -15.35 -25.86 9.47
C GLN A 245 -16.52 -25.62 8.51
N ASP A 246 -16.26 -25.57 7.19
CA ASP A 246 -17.34 -25.60 6.21
C ASP A 246 -17.49 -27.02 5.62
N PRO A 247 -18.50 -27.81 6.05
CA PRO A 247 -18.78 -29.11 5.43
C PRO A 247 -19.23 -29.00 3.96
N THR A 248 -19.43 -27.78 3.45
CA THR A 248 -19.74 -27.47 2.05
C THR A 248 -18.58 -26.77 1.30
N SER A 249 -17.44 -26.54 1.95
CA SER A 249 -16.26 -25.97 1.28
C SER A 249 -15.75 -26.97 0.25
N ILE A 250 -15.97 -26.66 -1.02
CA ILE A 250 -15.58 -27.54 -2.12
C ILE A 250 -14.09 -27.43 -2.47
N HIS A 251 -13.36 -26.43 -1.95
CA HIS A 251 -11.98 -26.11 -2.35
C HIS A 251 -11.09 -25.55 -1.22
N VAL A 252 -10.85 -26.34 -0.17
CA VAL A 252 -9.68 -26.12 0.70
C VAL A 252 -8.47 -26.81 0.07
N THR A 253 -7.37 -26.08 -0.14
CA THR A 253 -6.14 -26.63 -0.71
C THR A 253 -4.96 -26.28 0.19
N VAL A 254 -4.23 -27.30 0.65
CA VAL A 254 -3.10 -27.13 1.56
C VAL A 254 -1.95 -28.02 1.11
N ASP A 255 -0.90 -27.41 0.55
CA ASP A 255 0.16 -28.13 -0.16
C ASP A 255 1.57 -27.66 0.26
N ASN A 256 2.53 -28.59 0.28
CA ASN A 256 3.97 -28.31 0.50
C ASN A 256 4.33 -27.53 1.78
N ASN A 257 3.60 -27.75 2.88
CA ASN A 257 3.86 -27.08 4.16
C ASN A 257 4.77 -27.91 5.08
N TYR A 258 5.58 -27.25 5.92
CA TYR A 258 6.57 -27.88 6.81
C TYR A 258 6.35 -27.49 8.27
N CYS A 259 6.15 -28.47 9.15
CA CYS A 259 6.13 -28.28 10.60
C CYS A 259 7.43 -28.79 11.23
N LYS A 260 8.03 -28.02 12.15
CA LYS A 260 9.08 -28.50 13.05
C LYS A 260 8.68 -28.23 14.51
N THR A 261 8.50 -29.29 15.28
CA THR A 261 8.36 -29.27 16.75
C THR A 261 9.64 -29.81 17.41
N ASP A 262 9.98 -29.34 18.60
CA ASP A 262 11.11 -29.81 19.41
C ASP A 262 10.74 -30.94 20.39
N ASP A 263 9.45 -31.23 20.55
CA ASP A 263 8.94 -32.45 21.19
C ASP A 263 8.18 -33.34 20.20
N ASN A 264 8.43 -34.64 20.27
CA ASN A 264 7.83 -35.63 19.37
C ASN A 264 6.37 -35.97 19.75
N THR A 265 5.73 -35.18 20.61
CA THR A 265 4.41 -35.49 21.20
C THR A 265 3.26 -34.82 20.47
N ASP A 266 3.50 -33.74 19.72
CA ASP A 266 2.43 -32.83 19.31
C ASP A 266 2.52 -32.38 17.84
N GLN A 267 2.41 -33.34 16.91
CA GLN A 267 2.20 -33.06 15.48
C GLN A 267 0.71 -33.19 15.15
N TYR A 268 0.00 -32.07 14.97
CA TYR A 268 -1.40 -32.05 14.56
C TYR A 268 -1.57 -31.21 13.29
N ILE A 269 -1.90 -31.88 12.19
CA ILE A 269 -2.19 -31.31 10.88
C ILE A 269 -3.68 -31.51 10.62
N SER A 270 -4.48 -30.45 10.47
CA SER A 270 -5.88 -30.57 10.06
C SER A 270 -5.98 -30.63 8.53
N ASP A 271 -6.47 -31.77 8.01
CA ASP A 271 -7.00 -32.03 6.65
C ASP A 271 -6.43 -31.24 5.46
N ALA A 272 -5.12 -31.07 5.49
CA ALA A 272 -4.31 -30.70 4.36
C ALA A 272 -4.00 -31.96 3.55
N GLY A 273 -4.84 -32.29 2.55
CA GLY A 273 -4.54 -33.30 1.53
C GLY A 273 -3.74 -34.51 2.04
N MET A 274 -4.37 -35.41 2.81
CA MET A 274 -3.68 -36.56 3.38
C MET A 274 -3.04 -37.45 2.30
N SER A 275 -1.72 -37.42 2.13
CA SER A 275 -0.98 -38.63 1.76
C SER A 275 -0.46 -39.29 3.03
N GLY A 276 -1.35 -40.01 3.73
CA GLY A 276 -0.96 -40.92 4.83
C GLY A 276 -1.47 -40.53 6.22
N GLY A 277 -2.71 -40.91 6.52
CA GLY A 277 -3.15 -41.47 7.81
C GLY A 277 -2.81 -40.85 9.17
N GLN A 278 -2.26 -39.64 9.30
CA GLN A 278 -1.82 -39.09 10.59
C GLN A 278 -2.21 -37.63 10.83
N GLY A 279 -3.51 -37.31 10.73
CA GLY A 279 -4.08 -36.06 11.23
C GLY A 279 -5.23 -36.35 12.20
N GLU A 280 -5.25 -35.71 13.37
CA GLU A 280 -6.41 -35.72 14.26
C GLU A 280 -7.22 -34.44 14.06
N VAL A 281 -8.53 -34.60 13.89
CA VAL A 281 -9.50 -33.51 13.87
C VAL A 281 -9.75 -33.10 15.32
N TYR A 282 -9.44 -31.86 15.68
CA TYR A 282 -9.87 -31.31 16.97
C TYR A 282 -11.33 -30.87 16.88
N PRO A 283 -12.24 -31.46 17.68
CA PRO A 283 -13.54 -30.88 17.92
C PRO A 283 -13.35 -29.72 18.93
N TYR A 284 -13.30 -28.50 18.43
CA TYR A 284 -13.63 -27.32 19.25
C TYR A 284 -15.01 -26.83 18.86
#